data_AF-A0A925SB41-F1
#
_entry.id   AF-A0A925SB41-F1
#
_cell.length_a   1.000
_cell.length_b   1.000
_cell.length_c   1.000
_cell.angle_alpha   90.00
_cell.angle_beta   90.00
_cell.angle_gamma   90.00
#
_symmetry.space_group_name_H-M   'P 1'
#
loop_
_entity.id
_entity.type
_entity.pdbx_description
1 polymer ?
#
loop_
_entity_poly.entity_id
_entity_poly.type
_entity_poly.pdbx_seq_one_letter_code
_entity_poly.pdbx_strand_id
1 'polypeptide(L)'
;MFGTIRKHQNWLWYIIIFFIVVSFVVYFSPYQKVNDASTQSNFGKINGKEITRGQWETARRETHLFHYLRYKSWPGSSDAARQTGFDVERETYNRLFLLEKMAEMKLQVSPEAAAKWITQVLGSSDDKPFDFRFYDRFVTEALIPHGITGADFEQFAAHEVARQHLIAVHGQSGRLVTPQEAEFLYRRENQPLDTEIVLVEATNFLSKVQVTPAALAQFYTNNQAAYYLPDRMQVQFIKYDTTNFLVQAAT
;
A
#
# COMPACT_ATOMS: atom_id res chain seq x y z
N MET A 1 15.43 -86.14 3.42
CA MET A 1 16.46 -85.38 2.68
C MET A 1 16.30 -83.88 3.00
N PHE A 2 16.74 -83.41 4.16
CA PHE A 2 16.65 -81.99 4.56
C PHE A 2 17.78 -81.61 5.53
N GLY A 3 19.04 -81.80 5.12
CA GLY A 3 20.20 -81.67 6.03
C GLY A 3 21.27 -80.65 5.65
N THR A 4 21.25 -80.08 4.44
CA THR A 4 22.37 -79.27 3.92
C THR A 4 22.06 -77.80 3.66
N ILE A 5 20.82 -77.35 3.90
CA ILE A 5 20.41 -75.95 3.68
C ILE A 5 20.71 -75.04 4.89
N ARG A 6 21.09 -75.58 6.05
CA ARG A 6 21.30 -74.78 7.27
C ARG A 6 22.67 -74.11 7.39
N LYS A 7 23.67 -74.52 6.60
CA LYS A 7 25.06 -74.04 6.75
C LYS A 7 25.40 -72.81 5.90
N HIS A 8 24.64 -72.54 4.84
CA HIS A 8 24.83 -71.36 3.98
C HIS A 8 23.72 -70.30 4.13
N GLN A 9 22.72 -70.53 4.99
CA GLN A 9 21.62 -69.61 5.24
C GLN A 9 22.10 -68.24 5.77
N ASN A 10 23.10 -68.23 6.67
CA ASN A 10 23.63 -66.96 7.20
C ASN A 10 24.35 -66.14 6.12
N TRP A 11 25.09 -66.79 5.21
CA TRP A 11 25.79 -66.11 4.13
C TRP A 11 24.83 -65.53 3.08
N LEU A 12 23.77 -66.27 2.76
CA LEU A 12 22.71 -65.81 1.87
C LEU A 12 21.95 -64.60 2.47
N TRP A 13 21.75 -64.58 3.79
CA TRP A 13 21.18 -63.42 4.49
C TRP A 13 22.05 -62.18 4.44
N TYR A 14 23.38 -62.30 4.58
CA TYR A 14 24.28 -61.14 4.47
C TYR A 14 24.26 -60.51 3.08
N ILE A 15 24.16 -61.33 2.01
CA ILE A 15 24.07 -60.83 0.63
C ILE A 15 22.76 -60.06 0.43
N ILE A 16 21.63 -60.61 0.90
CA ILE A 16 20.33 -59.95 0.77
C ILE A 16 20.29 -58.62 1.55
N ILE A 17 20.79 -58.61 2.79
CA ILE A 17 20.86 -57.40 3.61
C ILE A 17 21.76 -56.35 2.95
N PHE A 18 22.90 -56.75 2.37
CA PHE A 18 23.80 -55.84 1.66
C PHE A 18 23.09 -55.12 0.51
N PHE A 19 22.35 -55.84 -0.33
CA PHE A 19 21.59 -55.22 -1.43
C PHE A 19 20.46 -54.30 -0.95
N ILE A 20 19.76 -54.66 0.13
CA ILE A 20 18.72 -53.81 0.71
C ILE A 20 19.31 -52.52 1.27
N VAL A 21 20.40 -52.60 2.03
CA VAL A 21 21.08 -51.43 2.61
C VAL A 21 21.63 -50.53 1.52
N VAL A 22 22.24 -51.09 0.47
CA VAL A 22 22.71 -50.30 -0.68
C VAL A 22 21.54 -49.62 -1.40
N SER A 23 20.41 -50.31 -1.59
CA SER A 23 19.21 -49.70 -2.19
C SER A 23 18.65 -48.56 -1.34
N PHE A 24 18.61 -48.73 -0.01
CA PHE A 24 18.18 -47.67 0.91
C PHE A 24 19.15 -46.50 0.93
N VAL A 25 20.47 -46.74 0.94
CA VAL A 25 21.47 -45.67 0.93
C VAL A 25 21.46 -44.93 -0.42
N VAL A 26 21.26 -45.61 -1.55
CA VAL A 26 21.14 -44.93 -2.86
C VAL A 26 19.82 -44.16 -2.97
N TYR A 27 18.73 -44.66 -2.39
CA TYR A 27 17.42 -44.00 -2.43
C TYR A 27 17.28 -42.85 -1.40
N PHE A 28 17.87 -42.99 -0.22
CA PHE A 28 17.86 -41.99 0.87
C PHE A 28 19.14 -41.14 0.95
N SER A 29 20.11 -41.36 0.05
CA SER A 29 21.24 -40.43 -0.08
C SER A 29 20.70 -39.08 -0.56
N PRO A 30 21.03 -37.96 0.12
CA PRO A 30 20.57 -36.62 -0.24
C PRO A 30 21.21 -36.10 -1.55
N TYR A 31 21.92 -36.97 -2.29
CA TYR A 31 22.52 -36.71 -3.59
C TYR A 31 21.68 -37.22 -4.77
N GLN A 32 20.38 -37.44 -4.59
CA GLN A 32 19.49 -37.18 -5.71
C GLN A 32 19.59 -35.67 -5.98
N LYS A 33 20.45 -35.30 -6.94
CA LYS A 33 20.25 -34.12 -7.75
C LYS A 33 18.79 -34.19 -8.16
N VAL A 34 17.96 -33.46 -7.41
CA VAL A 34 16.64 -33.05 -7.83
C VAL A 34 16.95 -32.40 -9.16
N ASN A 35 16.71 -33.14 -10.24
CA ASN A 35 16.66 -32.54 -11.54
C ASN A 35 15.58 -31.49 -11.34
N ASP A 36 16.04 -30.25 -11.26
CA ASP A 36 15.27 -29.03 -11.36
C ASP A 36 14.67 -29.07 -12.78
N ALA A 37 13.76 -30.02 -13.00
CA ALA A 37 12.62 -29.83 -13.83
C ALA A 37 11.93 -28.68 -13.15
N SER A 38 12.39 -27.48 -13.52
CA SER A 38 11.64 -26.26 -13.44
C SER A 38 10.26 -26.65 -13.92
N THR A 39 9.37 -26.88 -12.97
CA THR A 39 7.99 -26.45 -13.07
C THR A 39 8.14 -24.98 -13.40
N GLN A 40 8.31 -24.70 -14.69
CA GLN A 40 8.22 -23.39 -15.29
C GLN A 40 6.73 -23.13 -15.15
N SER A 41 6.36 -22.78 -13.91
CA SER A 41 5.04 -22.32 -13.53
C SER A 41 4.77 -21.21 -14.51
N ASN A 42 3.91 -21.50 -15.48
CA ASN A 42 3.60 -20.57 -16.54
C ASN A 42 2.83 -19.42 -15.89
N PHE A 43 3.53 -18.33 -15.61
CA PHE A 43 2.95 -17.12 -15.03
C PHE A 43 2.21 -16.27 -16.08
N GLY A 44 2.09 -16.77 -17.31
CA GLY A 44 1.43 -16.09 -18.41
C GLY A 44 2.31 -15.03 -19.08
N LYS A 45 1.63 -14.13 -19.81
CA LYS A 45 2.27 -13.04 -20.56
C LYS A 45 1.54 -11.72 -20.32
N ILE A 46 2.29 -10.63 -20.20
CA ILE A 46 1.77 -9.25 -20.20
C ILE A 46 2.38 -8.55 -21.42
N ASN A 47 1.55 -7.89 -22.23
CA ASN A 47 1.97 -7.21 -23.46
C ASN A 47 2.84 -8.09 -24.40
N GLY A 48 2.57 -9.40 -24.45
CA GLY A 48 3.32 -10.36 -25.26
C GLY A 48 4.66 -10.82 -24.69
N LYS A 49 5.13 -10.28 -23.55
CA LYS A 49 6.34 -10.72 -22.85
C LYS A 49 6.00 -11.76 -21.78
N GLU A 50 6.83 -12.78 -21.65
CA GLU A 50 6.68 -13.81 -20.62
C GLU A 50 7.02 -13.25 -19.24
N ILE A 51 6.17 -13.56 -18.26
CA ILE A 51 6.40 -13.19 -16.87
C ILE A 51 7.38 -14.19 -16.25
N THR A 52 8.51 -13.67 -15.77
CA THR A 52 9.50 -14.48 -15.05
C THR A 52 9.05 -14.74 -13.61
N ARG A 53 9.56 -15.83 -13.00
CA ARG A 53 9.30 -16.14 -11.58
C ARG A 53 9.65 -14.97 -10.66
N GLY A 54 10.81 -14.35 -10.87
CA GLY A 54 11.26 -13.22 -10.06
C GLY A 54 10.32 -12.01 -10.16
N GLN A 55 9.80 -11.70 -11.35
CA GLN A 55 8.84 -10.62 -11.52
C GLN A 55 7.53 -10.91 -10.77
N TRP A 56 7.01 -12.13 -10.90
CA TRP A 56 5.78 -12.52 -10.22
C TRP A 56 5.95 -12.50 -8.70
N GLU A 57 7.06 -13.03 -8.18
CA GLU A 57 7.36 -13.02 -6.75
C GLU A 57 7.50 -11.61 -6.20
N THR A 58 8.20 -10.71 -6.90
CA THR A 58 8.32 -9.30 -6.50
C THR A 58 6.95 -8.62 -6.49
N ALA A 59 6.16 -8.76 -7.56
CA ALA A 59 4.83 -8.19 -7.61
C ALA A 59 3.92 -8.73 -6.50
N ARG A 60 4.02 -10.02 -6.18
CA ARG A 60 3.24 -10.64 -5.10
C ARG A 60 3.64 -10.12 -3.73
N ARG A 61 4.94 -9.95 -3.46
CA ARG A 61 5.43 -9.30 -2.22
C ARG A 61 4.88 -7.89 -2.09
N GLU A 62 4.89 -7.12 -3.18
CA GLU A 62 4.35 -5.76 -3.19
C GLU A 62 2.84 -5.70 -3.01
N THR A 63 2.09 -6.65 -3.59
CA THR A 63 0.65 -6.80 -3.35
C THR A 63 0.34 -7.10 -1.88
N HIS A 64 1.12 -7.98 -1.26
CA HIS A 64 1.01 -8.27 0.17
C HIS A 64 1.31 -7.05 1.04
N LEU A 65 2.39 -6.31 0.73
CA LEU A 65 2.73 -5.05 1.39
C LEU A 65 1.60 -4.03 1.27
N PHE A 66 1.06 -3.84 0.08
CA PHE A 66 -0.05 -2.93 -0.17
C PHE A 66 -1.27 -3.29 0.68
N HIS A 67 -1.63 -4.58 0.72
CA HIS A 67 -2.72 -5.07 1.57
C HIS A 67 -2.46 -4.78 3.06
N TYR A 68 -1.26 -5.09 3.54
CA TYR A 68 -0.89 -4.85 4.93
C TYR A 68 -0.91 -3.37 5.30
N LEU A 69 -0.38 -2.49 4.46
CA LEU A 69 -0.39 -1.05 4.73
C LEU A 69 -1.81 -0.47 4.78
N ARG A 70 -2.70 -0.99 3.93
CA ARG A 70 -4.10 -0.54 3.81
C ARG A 70 -5.00 -1.11 4.90
N TYR A 71 -4.91 -2.40 5.17
CA TYR A 71 -5.84 -3.13 6.05
C TYR A 71 -5.22 -3.57 7.38
N LYS A 72 -3.94 -3.26 7.62
CA LYS A 72 -3.16 -3.64 8.81
C LYS A 72 -3.18 -5.15 9.11
N SER A 73 -3.40 -5.96 8.08
CA SER A 73 -3.47 -7.41 8.13
C SER A 73 -2.84 -8.02 6.89
N TRP A 74 -2.25 -9.20 7.02
CA TRP A 74 -1.67 -9.90 5.87
C TRP A 74 -2.76 -10.65 5.10
N PRO A 75 -2.66 -10.76 3.77
CA PRO A 75 -3.65 -11.50 3.01
C PRO A 75 -3.65 -12.98 3.45
N GLY A 76 -4.83 -13.53 3.66
CA GLY A 76 -5.02 -14.92 4.11
C GLY A 76 -5.03 -15.14 5.63
N SER A 77 -4.76 -14.12 6.45
CA SER A 77 -4.75 -14.27 7.92
C SER A 77 -6.14 -14.15 8.58
N SER A 78 -7.20 -13.81 7.84
CA SER A 78 -8.59 -13.77 8.35
C SER A 78 -9.64 -13.82 7.21
N ASP A 79 -10.89 -14.17 7.55
CA ASP A 79 -12.06 -14.07 6.65
C ASP A 79 -12.35 -12.64 6.14
N ALA A 80 -11.65 -11.62 6.67
CA ALA A 80 -11.78 -10.23 6.21
C ALA A 80 -11.35 -10.05 4.74
N ALA A 81 -10.37 -10.81 4.25
CA ALA A 81 -9.99 -10.78 2.83
C ALA A 81 -11.13 -11.27 1.91
N ARG A 82 -11.99 -12.18 2.39
CA ARG A 82 -13.20 -12.62 1.67
C ARG A 82 -14.29 -11.55 1.68
N GLN A 83 -14.37 -10.74 2.74
CA GLN A 83 -15.37 -9.67 2.86
C GLN A 83 -14.98 -8.39 2.08
N THR A 84 -13.69 -8.13 1.86
CA THR A 84 -13.20 -6.95 1.13
C THR A 84 -13.17 -7.11 -0.39
N GLY A 85 -13.38 -8.33 -0.90
CA GLY A 85 -13.25 -8.63 -2.33
C GLY A 85 -11.82 -8.53 -2.86
N PHE A 86 -10.82 -8.54 -1.96
CA PHE A 86 -9.41 -8.48 -2.33
C PHE A 86 -8.91 -9.84 -2.79
N ASP A 87 -8.70 -9.96 -4.10
CA ASP A 87 -8.13 -11.15 -4.72
C ASP A 87 -6.62 -10.95 -4.92
N VAL A 88 -5.81 -11.67 -4.13
CA VAL A 88 -4.35 -11.56 -4.16
C VAL A 88 -3.78 -11.87 -5.54
N GLU A 89 -4.32 -12.86 -6.25
CA GLU A 89 -3.82 -13.23 -7.57
C GLU A 89 -4.14 -12.14 -8.57
N ARG A 90 -5.40 -11.68 -8.61
CA ARG A 90 -5.81 -10.57 -9.49
C ARG A 90 -4.98 -9.32 -9.24
N GLU A 91 -4.78 -8.95 -7.97
CA GLU A 91 -4.01 -7.76 -7.62
C GLU A 91 -2.52 -7.92 -7.91
N THR A 92 -1.99 -9.14 -7.83
CA THR A 92 -0.61 -9.44 -8.27
C THR A 92 -0.44 -9.22 -9.78
N TYR A 93 -1.40 -9.65 -10.60
CA TYR A 93 -1.37 -9.36 -12.04
C TYR A 93 -1.56 -7.87 -12.34
N ASN A 94 -2.45 -7.18 -11.63
CA ASN A 94 -2.57 -5.72 -11.73
C ASN A 94 -1.24 -5.03 -11.39
N ARG A 95 -0.57 -5.48 -10.33
CA ARG A 95 0.71 -4.94 -9.90
C ARG A 95 1.80 -5.19 -10.94
N LEU A 96 1.89 -6.40 -11.50
CA LEU A 96 2.80 -6.72 -12.60
C LEU A 96 2.61 -5.79 -13.80
N PHE A 97 1.36 -5.57 -14.20
CA PHE A 97 1.04 -4.68 -15.32
C PHE A 97 1.53 -3.24 -15.06
N LEU A 98 1.31 -2.72 -13.84
CA LEU A 98 1.78 -1.39 -13.46
C LEU A 98 3.31 -1.31 -13.46
N LEU A 99 3.99 -2.30 -12.89
CA LEU A 99 5.47 -2.37 -12.88
C LEU A 99 6.03 -2.34 -14.31
N GLU A 100 5.44 -3.11 -15.22
CA GLU A 100 5.86 -3.10 -16.61
C GLU A 100 5.60 -1.75 -17.29
N LYS A 101 4.45 -1.12 -17.03
CA LYS A 101 4.17 0.22 -17.57
C LYS A 101 5.15 1.27 -17.06
N MET A 102 5.48 1.27 -15.77
CA MET A 102 6.45 2.19 -15.19
C MET A 102 7.85 2.01 -15.81
N ALA A 103 8.26 0.77 -16.08
CA ALA A 103 9.50 0.46 -16.77
C ALA A 103 9.48 0.91 -18.25
N GLU A 104 8.37 0.70 -18.96
CA GLU A 104 8.19 1.14 -20.36
C GLU A 104 8.33 2.66 -20.50
N MET A 105 7.75 3.41 -19.55
CA MET A 105 7.83 4.87 -19.49
C MET A 105 9.14 5.41 -18.90
N LYS A 106 10.05 4.53 -18.46
CA LYS A 106 11.34 4.89 -17.86
C LYS A 106 11.19 5.89 -16.71
N LEU A 107 10.16 5.71 -15.88
CA LEU A 107 9.92 6.59 -14.74
C LEU A 107 11.08 6.43 -13.74
N GLN A 108 11.79 7.53 -13.52
CA GLN A 108 12.86 7.60 -12.51
C GLN A 108 12.31 8.25 -11.24
N VAL A 109 12.59 7.64 -10.11
CA VAL A 109 12.20 8.14 -8.79
C VAL A 109 13.47 8.38 -7.99
N SER A 110 13.58 9.55 -7.38
CA SER A 110 14.73 9.87 -6.55
C SER A 110 14.63 9.15 -5.19
N PRO A 111 15.76 8.77 -4.57
CA PRO A 111 15.75 8.15 -3.24
C PRO A 111 15.03 9.01 -2.20
N GLU A 112 15.13 10.33 -2.30
CA GLU A 112 14.47 11.28 -1.40
C GLU A 112 12.95 11.24 -1.53
N ALA A 113 12.43 11.06 -2.76
CA ALA A 113 11.00 10.93 -2.98
C ALA A 113 10.46 9.62 -2.37
N ALA A 114 11.19 8.51 -2.51
CA ALA A 114 10.84 7.25 -1.87
C ALA A 114 10.90 7.35 -0.33
N ALA A 115 11.94 7.98 0.22
CA ALA A 115 12.06 8.22 1.66
C ALA A 115 10.91 9.09 2.19
N LYS A 116 10.57 10.17 1.49
CA LYS A 116 9.43 11.03 1.83
C LYS A 116 8.12 10.22 1.86
N TRP A 117 7.90 9.37 0.86
CA TRP A 117 6.72 8.50 0.83
C TRP A 117 6.67 7.55 2.04
N ILE A 118 7.79 6.92 2.40
CA ILE A 118 7.90 6.04 3.58
C ILE A 118 7.52 6.81 4.85
N THR A 119 8.07 8.02 5.05
CA THR A 119 7.76 8.83 6.23
C THR A 119 6.28 9.19 6.32
N GLN A 120 5.64 9.49 5.19
CA GLN A 120 4.22 9.83 5.13
C GLN A 120 3.33 8.63 5.48
N VAL A 121 3.64 7.45 4.91
CA VAL A 121 2.85 6.24 5.13
C VAL A 121 2.99 5.68 6.54
N LEU A 122 4.16 5.85 7.15
CA LEU A 122 4.40 5.47 8.55
C LEU A 122 3.90 6.52 9.56
N GLY A 123 3.24 7.58 9.09
CA GLY A 123 2.56 8.54 9.95
C GLY A 123 3.46 9.61 10.56
N SER A 124 4.59 9.94 9.90
CA SER A 124 5.27 11.21 10.17
C SER A 124 4.38 12.36 9.68
N SER A 125 4.32 13.43 10.47
CA SER A 125 3.59 14.66 10.16
C SER A 125 4.46 15.83 10.60
N ASP A 126 4.17 17.05 10.18
CA ASP A 126 4.98 18.22 10.54
C ASP A 126 5.11 18.40 12.08
N ASP A 127 4.09 17.96 12.84
CA ASP A 127 4.08 17.95 14.31
C ASP A 127 4.80 16.74 14.96
N LYS A 128 5.15 15.71 14.19
CA LYS A 128 5.78 14.47 14.67
C LYS A 128 6.98 14.07 13.80
N PRO A 129 8.21 14.36 14.24
CA PRO A 129 9.40 13.96 13.50
C PRO A 129 9.44 12.44 13.34
N PHE A 130 9.94 12.00 12.20
CA PHE A 130 10.05 10.58 11.89
C PHE A 130 10.97 9.85 12.88
N ASP A 131 10.47 8.81 13.54
CA ASP A 131 11.24 8.00 14.46
C ASP A 131 11.89 6.83 13.71
N PHE A 132 13.21 6.89 13.51
CA PHE A 132 13.97 5.81 12.87
C PHE A 132 13.86 4.48 13.64
N ARG A 133 13.70 4.51 14.98
CA ARG A 133 13.51 3.28 15.77
C ARG A 133 12.15 2.63 15.53
N PHE A 134 11.16 3.42 15.12
CA PHE A 134 9.88 2.88 14.69
C PHE A 134 10.03 2.15 13.34
N TYR A 135 10.79 2.73 12.40
CA TYR A 135 11.10 2.07 11.14
C TYR A 135 11.80 0.72 11.33
N ASP A 136 12.86 0.67 12.13
CA ASP A 136 13.60 -0.57 12.38
C ASP A 136 12.71 -1.66 12.99
N ARG A 137 11.84 -1.30 13.94
CA ARG A 137 10.85 -2.22 14.51
C ARG A 137 9.82 -2.65 13.48
N PHE A 138 9.32 -1.73 12.67
CA PHE A 138 8.37 -2.06 11.60
C PHE A 138 8.97 -3.08 10.63
N VAL A 139 10.20 -2.87 10.16
CA VAL A 139 10.87 -3.82 9.26
C VAL A 139 11.08 -5.17 9.97
N THR A 140 11.60 -5.15 11.20
CA THR A 140 11.99 -6.36 11.93
C THR A 140 10.79 -7.19 12.40
N GLU A 141 9.76 -6.54 12.93
CA GLU A 141 8.61 -7.20 13.57
C GLU A 141 7.45 -7.43 12.59
N ALA A 142 7.25 -6.54 11.61
CA ALA A 142 6.13 -6.65 10.67
C ALA A 142 6.55 -7.26 9.31
N LEU A 143 7.69 -6.89 8.74
CA LEU A 143 8.03 -7.27 7.35
C LEU A 143 8.85 -8.57 7.25
N ILE A 144 9.93 -8.68 8.02
CA ILE A 144 10.85 -9.84 7.98
C ILE A 144 10.13 -11.18 8.21
N PRO A 145 9.15 -11.31 9.14
CA PRO A 145 8.42 -12.57 9.32
C PRO A 145 7.66 -13.04 8.08
N HIS A 146 7.37 -12.12 7.15
CA HIS A 146 6.70 -12.39 5.88
C HIS A 146 7.66 -12.45 4.69
N GLY A 147 8.98 -12.53 4.94
CA GLY A 147 10.01 -12.63 3.91
C GLY A 147 10.22 -11.35 3.11
N ILE A 148 9.86 -10.20 3.66
CA ILE A 148 10.04 -8.89 3.04
C ILE A 148 11.15 -8.14 3.78
N THR A 149 12.15 -7.69 3.04
CA THR A 149 13.29 -6.95 3.61
C THR A 149 13.03 -5.44 3.63
N GLY A 150 13.87 -4.67 4.35
CA GLY A 150 13.85 -3.20 4.27
C GLY A 150 14.11 -2.69 2.84
N ALA A 151 15.01 -3.35 2.09
CA ALA A 151 15.28 -3.01 0.69
C ALA A 151 14.07 -3.28 -0.21
N ASP A 152 13.32 -4.37 0.01
CA ASP A 152 12.06 -4.60 -0.72
C ASP A 152 11.03 -3.50 -0.42
N PHE A 153 10.98 -3.02 0.83
CA PHE A 153 10.07 -1.93 1.22
C PHE A 153 10.46 -0.58 0.63
N GLU A 154 11.76 -0.27 0.58
CA GLU A 154 12.27 0.92 -0.11
C GLU A 154 12.00 0.88 -1.62
N GLN A 155 12.21 -0.28 -2.25
CA GLN A 155 11.87 -0.48 -3.65
C GLN A 155 10.36 -0.33 -3.90
N PHE A 156 9.54 -0.90 -3.02
CA PHE A 156 8.09 -0.76 -3.07
C PHE A 156 7.67 0.72 -2.96
N ALA A 157 8.29 1.49 -2.05
CA ALA A 157 8.04 2.92 -1.93
C ALA A 157 8.40 3.68 -3.21
N ALA A 158 9.54 3.36 -3.84
CA ALA A 158 9.91 3.93 -5.13
C ALA A 158 8.86 3.61 -6.22
N HIS A 159 8.38 2.38 -6.28
CA HIS A 159 7.31 2.00 -7.20
C HIS A 159 5.96 2.68 -6.89
N GLU A 160 5.64 2.95 -5.63
CA GLU A 160 4.43 3.71 -5.27
C GLU A 160 4.50 5.17 -5.70
N VAL A 161 5.66 5.81 -5.56
CA VAL A 161 5.89 7.16 -6.10
C VAL A 161 5.81 7.15 -7.63
N ALA A 162 6.43 6.17 -8.30
CA ALA A 162 6.33 6.02 -9.75
C ALA A 162 4.88 5.80 -10.21
N ARG A 163 4.08 5.04 -9.44
CA ARG A 163 2.65 4.85 -9.71
C ARG A 163 1.86 6.15 -9.54
N GLN A 164 2.18 6.95 -8.53
CA GLN A 164 1.58 8.28 -8.36
C GLN A 164 1.91 9.19 -9.54
N HIS A 165 3.17 9.20 -10.01
CA HIS A 165 3.55 9.94 -11.22
C HIS A 165 2.82 9.44 -12.46
N LEU A 166 2.67 8.13 -12.62
CA LEU A 166 1.89 7.54 -13.71
C LEU A 166 0.45 8.06 -13.71
N ILE A 167 -0.20 8.04 -12.54
CA ILE A 167 -1.56 8.57 -12.37
C ILE A 167 -1.60 10.09 -12.60
N ALA A 168 -0.61 10.85 -12.15
CA ALA A 168 -0.57 12.30 -12.35
C ALA A 168 -0.43 12.66 -13.84
N VAL A 169 0.48 12.00 -14.56
CA VAL A 169 0.74 12.27 -15.98
C VAL A 169 -0.41 11.78 -16.87
N HIS A 170 -0.92 10.57 -16.62
CA HIS A 170 -1.94 9.97 -17.48
C HIS A 170 -3.37 10.18 -16.98
N GLY A 171 -3.59 10.37 -15.68
CA GLY A 171 -4.90 10.69 -15.11
C GLY A 171 -5.35 12.13 -15.39
N GLN A 172 -4.40 13.06 -15.61
CA GLN A 172 -4.73 14.40 -16.13
C GLN A 172 -5.37 14.36 -17.52
N SER A 173 -5.14 13.31 -18.31
CA SER A 173 -5.76 13.12 -19.64
C SER A 173 -7.28 12.89 -19.60
N GLY A 174 -7.89 12.70 -18.42
CA GLY A 174 -9.34 12.77 -18.24
C GLY A 174 -9.90 14.18 -18.53
N ARG A 175 -9.07 15.22 -18.41
CA ARG A 175 -9.22 16.47 -19.16
C ARG A 175 -8.34 16.34 -20.40
N LEU A 176 -8.86 16.71 -21.57
CA LEU A 176 -8.09 16.76 -22.82
C LEU A 176 -6.97 17.79 -22.69
N VAL A 177 -5.84 17.42 -22.08
CA VAL A 177 -4.66 18.26 -21.90
C VAL A 177 -3.57 17.65 -22.76
N THR A 178 -3.02 18.45 -23.68
CA THR A 178 -1.94 17.99 -24.55
C THR A 178 -0.67 17.72 -23.74
N PRO A 179 0.25 16.83 -24.20
CA PRO A 179 1.53 16.61 -23.51
C PRO A 179 2.31 17.90 -23.22
N GLN A 180 2.21 18.91 -24.11
CA GLN A 180 2.81 20.23 -23.93
C GLN A 180 2.21 21.01 -22.75
N GLU A 181 0.88 20.97 -22.58
CA GLU A 181 0.24 21.61 -21.44
C GLU A 181 0.53 20.88 -20.13
N ALA A 182 0.62 19.55 -20.13
CA ALA A 182 1.01 18.77 -18.95
C ALA A 182 2.43 19.13 -18.50
N GLU A 183 3.39 19.24 -19.44
CA GLU A 183 4.76 19.66 -19.14
C GLU A 183 4.81 21.11 -18.62
N PHE A 184 4.03 22.02 -19.19
CA PHE A 184 3.93 23.40 -18.71
C PHE A 184 3.40 23.48 -17.28
N LEU A 185 2.33 22.75 -16.96
CA LEU A 185 1.76 22.69 -15.63
C LEU A 185 2.74 22.08 -14.62
N TYR A 186 3.38 20.96 -14.97
CA TYR A 186 4.39 20.33 -14.13
C TYR A 186 5.56 21.27 -13.82
N ARG A 187 6.08 21.98 -14.84
CA ARG A 187 7.12 22.99 -14.62
C ARG A 187 6.65 24.10 -13.70
N ARG A 188 5.46 24.67 -13.94
CA ARG A 188 4.91 25.75 -13.11
C ARG A 188 4.79 25.35 -11.63
N GLU A 189 4.39 24.11 -11.35
CA GLU A 189 4.19 23.62 -9.97
C GLU A 189 5.50 23.23 -9.26
N ASN A 190 6.52 22.79 -10.01
CA ASN A 190 7.77 22.30 -9.42
C ASN A 190 8.96 23.25 -9.64
N GLN A 191 8.76 24.40 -10.27
CA GLN A 191 9.79 25.41 -10.44
C GLN A 191 9.95 26.20 -9.13
N PRO A 192 11.16 26.24 -8.53
CA PRO A 192 11.42 27.10 -7.39
C PRO A 192 11.26 28.57 -7.82
N LEU A 193 10.44 29.32 -7.08
CA LEU A 193 10.19 30.74 -7.29
C LEU A 193 10.77 31.53 -6.12
N ASP A 194 11.64 32.51 -6.43
CA ASP A 194 11.98 33.58 -5.49
C ASP A 194 10.89 34.65 -5.58
N THR A 195 10.16 34.86 -4.49
CA THR A 195 9.10 35.86 -4.40
C THR A 195 9.38 36.84 -3.27
N GLU A 196 9.35 38.13 -3.59
CA GLU A 196 9.32 39.20 -2.60
C GLU A 196 7.87 39.53 -2.26
N ILE A 197 7.55 39.55 -0.97
CA ILE A 197 6.22 39.89 -0.47
C ILE A 197 6.26 41.30 0.12
N VAL A 198 5.35 42.17 -0.34
CA VAL A 198 5.06 43.43 0.33
C VAL A 198 3.83 43.23 1.22
N LEU A 199 4.06 43.14 2.53
CA LEU A 199 2.97 43.05 3.51
C LEU A 199 2.38 44.44 3.73
N VAL A 200 1.11 44.62 3.36
CA VAL A 200 0.35 45.84 3.68
C VAL A 200 -0.52 45.54 4.89
N GLU A 201 -0.06 45.93 6.09
CA GLU A 201 -0.86 45.74 7.30
C GLU A 201 -2.07 46.67 7.31
N ALA A 202 -3.27 46.08 7.38
CA ALA A 202 -4.53 46.81 7.47
C ALA A 202 -4.57 47.76 8.70
N THR A 203 -3.84 47.42 9.77
CA THR A 203 -3.70 48.21 11.00
C THR A 203 -3.20 49.63 10.72
N ASN A 204 -2.32 49.80 9.72
CA ASN A 204 -1.76 51.10 9.33
C ASN A 204 -2.78 52.05 8.68
N PHE A 205 -3.96 51.55 8.32
CA PHE A 205 -5.02 52.32 7.66
C PHE A 205 -6.27 52.49 8.54
N LEU A 206 -6.36 51.80 9.68
CA LEU A 206 -7.53 51.88 10.57
C LEU A 206 -7.80 53.31 11.06
N SER A 207 -6.76 54.08 11.37
CA SER A 207 -6.89 55.49 11.80
C SER A 207 -7.35 56.43 10.69
N LYS A 208 -7.31 56.00 9.41
CA LYS A 208 -7.75 56.77 8.25
C LYS A 208 -9.21 56.47 7.88
N VAL A 209 -9.83 55.43 8.46
CA VAL A 209 -11.22 55.06 8.20
C VAL A 209 -12.14 55.79 9.18
N GLN A 210 -12.90 56.76 8.69
CA GLN A 210 -13.95 57.42 9.47
C GLN A 210 -15.28 56.66 9.31
N VAL A 211 -15.70 55.96 10.36
CA VAL A 211 -17.02 55.30 10.39
C VAL A 211 -18.06 56.33 10.83
N THR A 212 -18.75 56.94 9.87
CA THR A 212 -19.85 57.87 10.16
C THR A 212 -21.18 57.11 10.34
N PRO A 213 -22.13 57.63 11.14
CA PRO A 213 -23.44 56.99 11.32
C PRO A 213 -24.21 56.79 10.01
N ALA A 214 -24.06 57.73 9.06
CA ALA A 214 -24.68 57.64 7.74
C ALA A 214 -24.09 56.50 6.89
N ALA A 215 -22.76 56.36 6.87
CA ALA A 215 -22.09 55.27 6.17
C ALA A 215 -22.44 53.90 6.78
N LEU A 216 -22.59 53.85 8.11
CA LEU A 216 -22.99 52.62 8.82
C LEU A 216 -24.41 52.19 8.45
N ALA A 217 -25.36 53.13 8.43
CA ALA A 217 -26.74 52.86 8.03
C ALA A 217 -26.82 52.39 6.57
N GLN A 218 -26.09 53.03 5.67
CA GLN A 218 -26.08 52.66 4.25
C GLN A 218 -25.42 51.29 4.01
N PHE A 219 -24.36 50.96 4.74
CA PHE A 219 -23.77 49.62 4.71
C PHE A 219 -24.73 48.54 5.22
N TYR A 220 -25.44 48.80 6.32
CA TYR A 220 -26.43 47.87 6.87
C TYR A 220 -27.57 47.60 5.88
N THR A 221 -28.14 48.64 5.26
CA THR A 221 -29.19 48.49 4.25
C THR A 221 -28.73 47.68 3.04
N ASN A 222 -27.53 47.94 2.52
CA ASN A 222 -26.98 47.22 1.37
C ASN A 222 -26.63 45.76 1.65
N ASN A 223 -26.42 45.39 2.93
CA ASN A 223 -26.01 44.04 3.34
C ASN A 223 -27.05 43.34 4.22
N GLN A 224 -28.32 43.73 4.16
CA GLN A 224 -29.39 43.15 5.00
C GLN A 224 -29.46 41.61 4.93
N ALA A 225 -29.15 41.01 3.78
CA ALA A 225 -29.12 39.56 3.61
C ALA A 225 -28.12 38.84 4.53
N ALA A 226 -27.01 39.49 4.91
CA ALA A 226 -26.00 38.95 5.82
C ALA A 226 -26.37 39.07 7.30
N TYR A 227 -27.37 39.91 7.63
CA TYR A 227 -27.84 40.16 9.00
C TYR A 227 -29.19 39.49 9.30
N TYR A 228 -29.63 38.56 8.43
CA TYR A 228 -30.83 37.77 8.67
C TYR A 228 -30.63 36.89 9.91
N LEU A 229 -31.43 37.13 10.94
CA LEU A 229 -31.49 36.24 12.10
C LEU A 229 -32.35 35.03 11.71
N PRO A 230 -31.86 33.79 11.87
CA PRO A 230 -32.66 32.62 11.59
C PRO A 230 -33.90 32.60 12.50
N ASP A 231 -35.00 32.08 11.96
CA ASP A 231 -36.27 31.99 12.65
C ASP A 231 -36.08 31.27 14.00
N ARG A 232 -36.42 31.97 15.08
CA ARG A 232 -36.36 31.41 16.44
C ARG A 232 -37.71 30.80 16.76
N MET A 233 -37.76 29.48 16.90
CA MET A 233 -38.92 28.78 17.46
C MET A 233 -38.70 28.45 18.93
N GLN A 234 -39.74 28.64 19.74
CA GLN A 234 -39.74 28.20 21.13
C GLN A 234 -40.28 26.78 21.18
N VAL A 235 -39.44 25.82 21.53
CA VAL A 235 -39.80 24.40 21.57
C VAL A 235 -39.82 23.92 23.02
N GLN A 236 -40.93 23.28 23.42
CA GLN A 236 -41.02 22.56 24.69
C GLN A 236 -40.73 21.08 24.44
N PHE A 237 -39.75 20.54 25.13
CA PHE A 237 -39.40 19.12 25.06
C PHE A 237 -39.82 18.42 26.36
N ILE A 238 -40.44 17.26 26.23
CA ILE A 238 -40.61 16.31 27.33
C ILE A 238 -39.64 15.17 27.05
N LYS A 239 -38.62 15.03 27.91
CA LYS A 239 -37.65 13.92 27.82
C LYS A 239 -38.28 12.69 28.48
N TYR A 240 -38.43 11.62 27.71
CA TYR A 240 -38.74 10.30 28.25
C TYR A 240 -37.44 9.50 28.37
N ASP A 241 -37.11 9.02 29.57
CA ASP A 241 -36.01 8.07 29.73
C ASP A 241 -36.44 6.68 29.22
N THR A 242 -35.54 6.04 28.47
CA THR A 242 -35.77 4.73 27.83
C THR A 242 -36.07 3.62 28.83
N THR A 243 -35.67 3.80 30.10
CA THR A 243 -35.96 2.89 31.22
C THR A 243 -37.46 2.69 31.47
N ASN A 244 -38.31 3.66 31.11
CA ASN A 244 -39.76 3.57 31.33
C ASN A 244 -40.49 2.65 30.34
N PHE A 245 -39.85 2.26 29.24
CA PHE A 245 -40.46 1.42 28.19
C PHE A 245 -39.83 0.04 28.06
N LEU A 246 -38.81 -0.28 28.87
CA LEU A 246 -38.13 -1.59 28.82
C LEU A 246 -39.07 -2.76 29.15
N VAL A 247 -40.10 -2.55 29.98
CA VAL A 247 -41.07 -3.58 30.35
C VAL A 247 -42.06 -3.89 29.21
N GLN A 248 -42.32 -2.93 28.32
CA GLN A 248 -43.22 -3.13 27.17
C GLN A 248 -42.51 -3.74 25.95
N ALA A 249 -41.19 -3.56 25.85
CA ALA A 249 -40.37 -4.14 24.77
C ALA A 249 -39.99 -5.63 25.00
N ALA A 250 -40.35 -6.20 26.15
CA ALA A 250 -40.04 -7.58 26.53
C ALA A 250 -41.18 -8.59 26.26
N THR A 251 -42.24 -8.16 25.55
CA THR A 251 -43.36 -9.00 25.08
C THR A 251 -43.34 -9.07 23.57
#